data_AF-A0A9D5NF98-F1
#
_entry.id   AF-A0A9D5NF98-F1
#
_cell.length_a   1.000
_cell.length_b   1.000
_cell.length_c   1.000
_cell.angle_alpha   90.00
_cell.angle_beta   90.00
_cell.angle_gamma   90.00
#
_symmetry.space_group_name_H-M   'P 1'
#
loop_
_entity.id
_entity.type
_entity.pdbx_description
1 polymer ?
#
loop_
_entity_poly.entity_id
_entity_poly.type
_entity_poly.pdbx_seq_one_letter_code
_entity_poly.pdbx_strand_id
1 'polypeptide(L)'
;MMKKGFTFIEMIATMVILGVVSLIVTPMVLNQLEKRKEDLYEIQINNIELALKSWANDNKESLPEKSGETITLTLLQLKQSKFIDSNIVNPITNKLLPDDMTLTITKNKNSYIYEVNENTGSQTVFEETDYNKPKIILKGEALVYLELGDMYLEPGVIAYGSKGNIIDDVQITITGKDNIIKTDSVGHYTINYMVEEDGLISSINRTIVVRDTTPPVLIVPANVSVSADILEFDLLDGVSASDNSGQDVKITTKSNLSFGIPGIYTVTYTATDIYENSVSIKRIITVNE
;
A
#
# COMPACT_ATOMS: atom_id res chain seq x y z
N MET A 1 75.36 12.87 -15.27
CA MET A 1 74.18 12.63 -16.11
C MET A 1 73.36 13.91 -16.13
N MET A 2 73.42 14.70 -17.22
CA MET A 2 72.68 15.97 -17.30
C MET A 2 71.19 15.68 -17.47
N LYS A 3 70.36 16.05 -16.48
CA LYS A 3 68.90 16.06 -16.63
C LYS A 3 68.55 17.15 -17.65
N LYS A 4 68.16 16.78 -18.86
CA LYS A 4 67.62 17.72 -19.84
C LYS A 4 66.26 18.21 -19.32
N GLY A 5 66.21 19.46 -18.86
CA GLY A 5 64.95 20.13 -18.52
C GLY A 5 64.18 20.51 -19.78
N PHE A 6 62.86 20.60 -19.69
CA PHE A 6 62.00 21.07 -20.77
C PHE A 6 62.35 22.51 -21.17
N THR A 7 62.29 22.79 -22.47
CA THR A 7 62.41 24.13 -23.01
C THR A 7 61.08 24.89 -22.88
N PHE A 8 61.15 26.22 -22.87
CA PHE A 8 59.96 27.08 -22.76
C PHE A 8 58.96 26.85 -23.90
N ILE A 9 59.44 26.57 -25.12
CA ILE A 9 58.58 26.29 -26.27
C ILE A 9 57.84 24.95 -26.12
N GLU A 10 58.48 23.93 -25.55
CA GLU A 10 57.85 22.64 -25.25
C GLU A 10 56.79 22.78 -24.14
N MET A 11 57.05 23.64 -23.15
CA MET A 11 56.05 23.96 -22.11
C MET A 11 54.80 24.63 -22.70
N ILE A 12 54.97 25.56 -23.64
CA ILE A 12 53.82 26.19 -24.32
C ILE A 12 53.09 25.20 -25.22
N ALA A 13 53.81 24.39 -26.00
CA ALA A 13 53.21 23.39 -26.89
C ALA A 13 52.38 22.37 -26.10
N THR A 14 52.89 21.90 -24.95
CA THR A 14 52.16 20.99 -24.07
C THR A 14 50.92 21.63 -23.45
N MET A 15 50.99 22.89 -23.02
CA MET A 15 49.81 23.62 -22.53
C MET A 15 48.72 23.79 -23.59
N VAL A 16 49.10 24.10 -24.83
CA VAL A 16 48.14 24.22 -25.95
C VAL A 16 47.47 22.87 -26.23
N ILE A 17 48.25 21.79 -26.26
CA ILE A 17 47.71 20.44 -26.44
C ILE A 17 46.76 20.07 -25.30
N LEU A 18 47.13 20.33 -24.04
CA LEU A 18 46.26 20.09 -22.88
C LEU A 18 44.97 20.92 -22.92
N GLY A 19 45.04 22.18 -23.41
CA GLY A 19 43.87 23.02 -23.59
C GLY A 19 42.89 22.46 -24.63
N VAL A 20 43.39 22.03 -25.79
CA VAL A 20 42.56 21.42 -26.85
C VAL A 20 41.99 20.08 -26.39
N VAL A 21 42.80 19.24 -25.73
CA VAL A 21 42.33 17.97 -25.16
C VAL A 21 41.26 18.22 -24.10
N SER A 22 41.45 19.20 -23.21
CA SER A 22 40.47 19.55 -22.19
C SER A 22 39.13 19.99 -22.80
N LEU A 23 39.15 20.84 -23.84
CA LEU A 23 37.94 21.29 -24.54
C LEU A 23 37.13 20.15 -25.17
N ILE A 24 37.81 19.07 -25.59
CA ILE A 24 37.16 17.89 -26.18
C ILE A 24 36.69 16.91 -25.09
N VAL A 25 37.54 16.66 -24.09
CA VAL A 25 37.31 15.62 -23.07
C VAL A 25 36.27 16.07 -22.06
N THR A 26 36.28 17.33 -21.62
CA THR A 26 35.34 17.82 -20.59
C THR A 26 33.86 17.64 -20.97
N PRO A 27 33.34 18.09 -22.14
CA PRO A 27 31.93 17.87 -22.48
C PRO A 27 31.61 16.37 -22.66
N MET A 28 32.54 15.57 -23.18
CA MET A 28 32.35 14.12 -23.31
C MET A 28 32.18 13.43 -21.94
N VAL A 29 32.97 13.83 -20.94
CA VAL A 29 32.86 13.32 -19.57
C VAL A 29 31.57 13.82 -18.92
N LEU A 30 31.21 15.10 -19.08
CA LEU A 30 29.98 15.67 -18.53
C LEU A 30 28.73 14.97 -19.08
N ASN A 31 28.64 14.78 -20.40
CA ASN A 31 27.51 14.09 -21.02
C ASN A 31 27.41 12.63 -20.55
N GLN A 32 28.54 11.95 -20.35
CA GLN A 32 28.55 10.59 -19.78
C GLN A 32 28.08 10.58 -18.32
N LEU A 33 28.43 11.59 -17.53
CA LEU A 33 27.97 11.71 -16.15
C LEU A 33 26.47 11.98 -16.07
N GLU A 34 25.95 12.86 -16.93
CA GLU A 34 24.50 13.12 -17.03
C GLU A 34 23.73 11.85 -17.38
N LYS A 35 24.15 11.14 -18.42
CA LYS A 35 23.53 9.86 -18.79
C LYS A 35 23.57 8.83 -17.65
N ARG A 36 24.68 8.73 -16.92
CA ARG A 36 24.77 7.82 -15.77
C ARG A 36 23.81 8.22 -14.64
N LYS A 37 23.58 9.52 -14.43
CA LYS A 37 22.61 10.00 -13.44
C LYS A 37 21.19 9.63 -13.86
N GLU A 38 20.85 9.78 -15.14
CA GLU A 38 19.57 9.33 -15.68
C GLU A 38 19.39 7.82 -15.51
N ASP A 39 20.37 7.01 -15.90
CA ASP A 39 20.33 5.54 -15.73
C ASP A 39 20.14 5.14 -14.25
N LEU A 40 20.83 5.81 -13.32
CA LEU A 40 20.68 5.56 -11.88
C LEU A 40 19.31 5.98 -11.37
N TYR A 41 18.75 7.06 -11.90
CA TYR A 41 17.42 7.53 -11.52
C TYR A 41 16.35 6.52 -11.97
N GLU A 42 16.43 6.01 -13.20
CA GLU A 42 15.56 4.93 -13.70
C GLU A 42 15.67 3.66 -12.84
N ILE A 43 16.86 3.28 -12.40
CA ILE A 43 17.05 2.16 -11.47
C ILE A 43 16.33 2.42 -10.13
N GLN A 44 16.37 3.65 -9.61
CA GLN A 44 15.66 3.99 -8.37
C GLN A 44 14.16 3.88 -8.53
N ILE A 45 13.59 4.41 -9.62
CA ILE A 45 12.15 4.31 -9.90
C ILE A 45 11.73 2.85 -10.05
N ASN A 46 12.50 2.03 -10.77
CA ASN A 46 12.26 0.60 -10.87
C ASN A 46 12.31 -0.11 -9.50
N ASN A 47 13.24 0.26 -8.62
CA ASN A 47 13.30 -0.30 -7.27
C ASN A 47 12.08 0.09 -6.43
N ILE A 48 11.56 1.31 -6.59
CA ILE A 48 10.31 1.75 -5.94
C ILE A 48 9.12 0.95 -6.47
N GLU A 49 9.02 0.73 -7.79
CA GLU A 49 7.96 -0.10 -8.38
C GLU A 49 8.04 -1.56 -7.89
N LEU A 50 9.24 -2.13 -7.78
CA LEU A 50 9.45 -3.47 -7.22
C LEU A 50 9.05 -3.55 -5.75
N ALA A 51 9.39 -2.54 -4.96
CA ALA A 51 8.95 -2.44 -3.57
C ALA A 51 7.41 -2.35 -3.47
N LEU A 52 6.77 -1.59 -4.36
CA LEU A 52 5.31 -1.49 -4.45
C LEU A 52 4.66 -2.83 -4.81
N LYS A 53 5.25 -3.58 -5.75
CA LYS A 53 4.80 -4.95 -6.09
C LYS A 53 4.94 -5.90 -4.90
N SER A 54 6.05 -5.81 -4.17
CA SER A 54 6.26 -6.61 -2.96
C SER A 54 5.22 -6.28 -1.90
N TRP A 55 4.97 -4.99 -1.64
CA TRP A 55 3.91 -4.54 -0.74
C TRP A 55 2.54 -5.08 -1.16
N ALA A 56 2.21 -5.03 -2.45
CA ALA A 56 0.92 -5.51 -2.94
C ALA A 56 0.73 -7.03 -2.74
N ASN A 57 1.80 -7.80 -2.90
CA ASN A 57 1.76 -9.25 -2.65
C ASN A 57 1.46 -9.58 -1.17
N ASP A 58 1.99 -8.78 -0.25
CA ASP A 58 1.80 -9.00 1.19
C ASP A 58 0.46 -8.46 1.68
N ASN A 59 -0.20 -7.59 0.90
CA ASN A 59 -1.44 -6.89 1.26
C ASN A 59 -2.56 -7.18 0.26
N LYS A 60 -2.73 -8.44 -0.16
CA LYS A 60 -3.72 -8.84 -1.20
C LYS A 60 -5.14 -8.42 -0.87
N GLU A 61 -5.53 -8.50 0.39
CA GLU A 61 -6.85 -8.10 0.92
C GLU A 61 -7.08 -6.58 0.85
N SER A 62 -6.01 -5.82 0.62
CA SER A 62 -6.03 -4.35 0.55
C SER A 62 -6.00 -3.84 -0.89
N LEU A 63 -6.02 -4.76 -1.87
CA LEU A 63 -5.95 -4.39 -3.26
C LEU A 63 -7.36 -4.17 -3.84
N PRO A 64 -7.50 -3.26 -4.82
CA PRO A 64 -8.77 -3.05 -5.48
C PRO A 64 -9.28 -4.31 -6.18
N GLU A 65 -10.56 -4.63 -5.98
CA GLU A 65 -11.17 -5.85 -6.52
C GLU A 65 -11.80 -5.60 -7.89
N LYS A 66 -12.41 -4.43 -8.11
CA LYS A 66 -13.12 -4.14 -9.36
C LYS A 66 -12.19 -3.48 -10.35
N SER A 67 -12.30 -3.89 -11.62
CA SER A 67 -11.50 -3.31 -12.69
C SER A 67 -11.74 -1.80 -12.79
N GLY A 68 -10.65 -1.03 -12.78
CA GLY A 68 -10.68 0.43 -12.77
C GLY A 68 -10.62 1.06 -11.38
N GLU A 69 -10.76 0.29 -10.30
CA GLU A 69 -10.47 0.79 -8.95
C GLU A 69 -8.95 0.90 -8.71
N THR A 70 -8.58 1.91 -7.93
CA THR A 70 -7.20 2.26 -7.63
C THR A 70 -7.04 2.45 -6.12
N ILE A 71 -5.92 1.96 -5.59
CA ILE A 71 -5.39 2.38 -4.29
C ILE A 71 -4.17 3.27 -4.52
N THR A 72 -4.12 4.37 -3.77
CA THR A 72 -2.98 5.31 -3.78
C THR A 72 -2.22 5.20 -2.47
N LEU A 73 -0.92 5.02 -2.59
CA LEU A 73 0.05 5.05 -1.52
C LEU A 73 1.04 6.21 -1.72
N THR A 74 1.88 6.45 -0.72
CA THR A 74 2.99 7.39 -0.77
C THR A 74 4.32 6.68 -0.56
N LEU A 75 5.40 7.32 -1.00
CA LEU A 75 6.74 6.79 -0.76
C LEU A 75 7.03 6.60 0.72
N LEU A 76 6.53 7.50 1.59
CA LEU A 76 6.64 7.39 3.04
C LEU A 76 6.04 6.08 3.56
N GLN A 77 4.88 5.66 3.03
CA GLN A 77 4.25 4.41 3.44
C GLN A 77 5.09 3.19 3.07
N LEU A 78 5.72 3.18 1.88
CA LEU A 78 6.66 2.11 1.51
C LEU A 78 7.92 2.10 2.39
N LYS A 79 8.44 3.29 2.76
CA LYS A 79 9.57 3.42 3.68
C LYS A 79 9.23 2.89 5.07
N GLN A 80 8.07 3.27 5.63
CA GLN A 80 7.62 2.83 6.96
C GLN A 80 7.32 1.33 7.01
N SER A 81 6.76 0.77 5.94
CA SER A 81 6.53 -0.67 5.79
C SER A 81 7.80 -1.48 5.48
N LYS A 82 8.97 -0.82 5.42
CA LYS A 82 10.30 -1.43 5.26
C LYS A 82 10.53 -2.19 3.95
N PHE A 83 9.73 -1.92 2.92
CA PHE A 83 9.95 -2.49 1.58
C PHE A 83 11.08 -1.78 0.82
N ILE A 84 11.46 -0.57 1.24
CA ILE A 84 12.50 0.23 0.59
C ILE A 84 13.35 1.04 1.57
N ASP A 85 14.54 1.46 1.15
CA ASP A 85 15.40 2.34 1.93
C ASP A 85 14.73 3.68 2.22
N SER A 86 14.88 4.15 3.46
CA SER A 86 14.43 5.46 3.93
C SER A 86 15.04 6.64 3.18
N ASN A 87 16.27 6.50 2.65
CA ASN A 87 17.05 7.61 2.07
C ASN A 87 17.25 7.45 0.56
N ILE A 88 16.16 7.60 -0.21
CA ILE A 88 16.23 7.56 -1.68
C ILE A 88 16.57 8.95 -2.20
N VAL A 89 17.72 9.10 -2.85
CA VAL A 89 18.24 10.38 -3.36
C VAL A 89 18.19 10.39 -4.88
N ASN A 90 17.51 11.34 -5.49
CA ASN A 90 17.54 11.55 -6.93
C ASN A 90 18.98 11.92 -7.38
N PRO A 91 19.64 11.11 -8.22
CA PRO A 91 21.04 11.31 -8.62
C PRO A 91 21.24 12.49 -9.59
N ILE A 92 20.16 12.96 -10.24
CA ILE A 92 20.17 14.12 -11.13
C ILE A 92 20.23 15.39 -10.28
N THR A 93 19.30 15.53 -9.33
CA THR A 93 19.14 16.74 -8.50
C THR A 93 19.94 16.72 -7.20
N ASN A 94 20.41 15.55 -6.78
CA ASN A 94 21.04 15.29 -5.48
C ASN A 94 20.13 15.59 -4.28
N LYS A 95 18.81 15.54 -4.47
CA LYS A 95 17.80 15.78 -3.44
C LYS A 95 17.08 14.47 -3.10
N LEU A 96 16.57 14.33 -1.86
CA LEU A 96 15.75 13.18 -1.48
C LEU A 96 14.50 13.10 -2.35
N LEU A 97 13.98 11.93 -2.67
CA LEU A 97 12.65 11.84 -3.28
C LEU A 97 11.57 12.24 -2.26
N PRO A 98 10.50 12.93 -2.70
CA PRO A 98 9.43 13.37 -1.82
C PRO A 98 8.77 12.20 -1.09
N ASP A 99 8.57 12.35 0.23
CA ASP A 99 7.88 11.36 1.05
C ASP A 99 6.39 11.22 0.68
N ASP A 100 5.78 12.29 0.21
CA ASP A 100 4.41 12.35 -0.31
C ASP A 100 4.30 12.06 -1.82
N MET A 101 5.40 11.63 -2.48
CA MET A 101 5.35 11.11 -3.86
C MET A 101 4.38 9.95 -3.92
N THR A 102 3.41 10.02 -4.83
CA THR A 102 2.30 9.08 -4.91
C THR A 102 2.62 7.86 -5.76
N LEU A 103 2.08 6.73 -5.36
CA LEU A 103 2.24 5.43 -5.96
C LEU A 103 0.86 4.82 -6.16
N THR A 104 0.56 4.30 -7.34
CA THR A 104 -0.79 3.82 -7.68
C THR A 104 -0.77 2.35 -8.04
N ILE A 105 -1.74 1.60 -7.50
CA ILE A 105 -2.01 0.22 -7.90
C ILE A 105 -3.44 0.18 -8.41
N THR A 106 -3.59 -0.11 -9.71
CA THR A 106 -4.90 -0.11 -10.39
C THR A 106 -5.25 -1.52 -10.84
N LYS A 107 -6.47 -1.97 -10.52
CA LYS A 107 -6.97 -3.26 -10.99
C LYS A 107 -7.28 -3.18 -12.49
N ASN A 108 -6.61 -4.02 -13.29
CA ASN A 108 -6.87 -4.17 -14.72
C ASN A 108 -7.28 -5.62 -15.01
N LYS A 109 -8.59 -5.91 -14.98
CA LYS A 109 -9.14 -7.26 -15.17
C LYS A 109 -8.49 -8.27 -14.20
N ASN A 110 -7.57 -9.11 -14.69
CA ASN A 110 -6.91 -10.17 -13.93
C ASN A 110 -5.50 -9.79 -13.45
N SER A 111 -5.02 -8.57 -13.74
CA SER A 111 -3.71 -8.09 -13.34
C SER A 111 -3.81 -6.74 -12.61
N TYR A 112 -2.68 -6.30 -12.08
CA TYR A 112 -2.51 -4.97 -11.48
C TYR A 112 -1.51 -4.17 -12.32
N ILE A 113 -1.82 -2.90 -12.52
CA ILE A 113 -0.90 -1.90 -13.06
C ILE A 113 -0.30 -1.16 -11.88
N TYR A 114 1.03 -1.07 -11.86
CA TYR A 114 1.81 -0.40 -10.84
C TYR A 114 2.42 0.85 -11.46
N GLU A 115 2.26 2.00 -10.83
CA GLU A 115 2.75 3.26 -11.37
C GLU A 115 3.37 4.10 -10.24
N VAL A 116 4.57 4.63 -10.53
CA VAL A 116 5.30 5.55 -9.67
C VAL A 116 5.07 6.94 -10.26
N ASN A 117 4.34 7.80 -9.57
CA ASN A 117 4.00 9.12 -10.11
C ASN A 117 5.11 10.13 -9.75
N GLU A 118 6.21 10.07 -10.48
CA GLU A 118 7.47 10.79 -10.22
C GLU A 118 7.34 12.31 -10.08
N ASN A 119 6.32 12.90 -10.70
CA ASN A 119 6.05 14.35 -10.67
C ASN A 119 5.05 14.76 -9.59
N THR A 120 4.76 13.87 -8.65
CA THR A 120 3.85 14.12 -7.53
C THR A 120 4.61 14.23 -6.22
N GLY A 121 3.93 14.79 -5.21
CA GLY A 121 4.54 15.10 -3.93
C GLY A 121 5.20 16.48 -3.91
N SER A 122 5.46 16.93 -2.71
CA SER A 122 6.14 18.18 -2.41
C SER A 122 7.56 18.06 -2.92
N GLN A 123 7.94 18.87 -3.92
CA GLN A 123 9.34 18.92 -4.33
C GLN A 123 10.20 19.21 -3.09
N THR A 124 11.07 18.27 -2.76
CA THR A 124 12.15 18.35 -1.76
C THR A 124 13.21 19.28 -2.29
N VAL A 125 12.84 20.52 -2.54
CA VAL A 125 13.73 21.50 -3.15
C VAL A 125 14.70 21.97 -2.08
N PHE A 126 15.87 21.38 -1.83
CA PHE A 126 16.91 22.07 -1.03
C PHE A 126 17.48 23.34 -1.73
N GLU A 127 16.62 24.30 -2.06
CA GLU A 127 16.90 25.72 -2.25
C GLU A 127 16.69 26.40 -0.88
N GLU A 128 17.18 27.63 -0.71
CA GLU A 128 16.94 28.41 0.53
C GLU A 128 15.44 28.50 0.91
N THR A 129 14.53 28.26 -0.04
CA THR A 129 13.07 28.26 0.13
C THR A 129 12.51 27.03 0.85
N ASP A 130 13.20 25.89 0.92
CA ASP A 130 12.69 24.66 1.57
C ASP A 130 13.06 24.54 3.04
N TYR A 131 14.12 25.24 3.46
CA TYR A 131 14.30 25.59 4.87
C TYR A 131 13.17 26.49 5.39
N ASN A 132 12.47 27.18 4.49
CA ASN A 132 11.33 28.04 4.81
C ASN A 132 9.97 27.35 4.64
N LYS A 133 9.91 26.07 4.24
CA LYS A 133 8.64 25.35 4.22
C LYS A 133 8.22 24.93 5.63
N PRO A 134 6.91 24.88 5.90
CA PRO A 134 6.43 24.21 7.10
C PRO A 134 6.76 22.71 7.02
N LYS A 135 6.89 22.04 8.16
CA LYS A 135 7.12 20.60 8.28
C LYS A 135 5.92 19.93 8.94
N ILE A 136 5.42 18.85 8.36
CA ILE A 136 4.36 18.04 8.96
C ILE A 136 4.92 16.68 9.36
N ILE A 137 4.58 16.23 10.57
CA ILE A 137 4.94 14.92 11.12
C ILE A 137 3.65 14.18 11.45
N LEU A 138 3.45 13.03 10.81
CA LEU A 138 2.32 12.16 11.09
C LEU A 138 2.45 11.52 12.47
N LYS A 139 1.37 11.53 13.27
CA LYS A 139 1.32 10.75 14.51
C LYS A 139 0.82 9.35 14.21
N GLY A 140 1.52 8.31 14.63
CA GLY A 140 1.16 6.92 14.30
C GLY A 140 1.45 6.56 12.84
N GLU A 141 0.85 5.46 12.38
CA GLU A 141 1.16 4.85 11.09
C GLU A 141 0.62 5.67 9.91
N ALA A 142 1.36 5.71 8.80
CA ALA A 142 0.88 6.28 7.54
C ALA A 142 -0.08 5.35 6.80
N LEU A 143 -0.12 4.06 7.16
CA LEU A 143 -1.02 3.07 6.60
C LEU A 143 -1.71 2.32 7.75
N VAL A 144 -3.04 2.41 7.81
CA VAL A 144 -3.84 1.81 8.87
C VAL A 144 -4.81 0.81 8.27
N TYR A 145 -4.80 -0.41 8.82
CA TYR A 145 -5.78 -1.45 8.52
C TYR A 145 -6.85 -1.45 9.60
N LEU A 146 -8.10 -1.46 9.17
CA LEU A 146 -9.26 -1.56 10.05
C LEU A 146 -10.11 -2.76 9.64
N GLU A 147 -10.64 -3.45 10.64
CA GLU A 147 -11.66 -4.45 10.41
C GLU A 147 -12.99 -3.78 10.12
N LEU A 148 -13.84 -4.44 9.33
CA LEU A 148 -15.17 -3.97 9.00
C LEU A 148 -16.02 -3.80 10.27
N GLY A 149 -16.47 -2.57 10.51
CA GLY A 149 -17.23 -2.15 11.70
C GLY A 149 -16.38 -1.51 12.80
N ASP A 150 -15.05 -1.50 12.70
CA ASP A 150 -14.17 -0.93 13.73
C ASP A 150 -14.36 0.59 13.88
N MET A 151 -14.10 1.09 15.09
CA MET A 151 -14.02 2.52 15.34
C MET A 151 -12.64 3.05 14.92
N TYR A 152 -12.61 4.12 14.11
CA TYR A 152 -11.38 4.83 13.78
C TYR A 152 -11.27 6.13 14.58
N LEU A 153 -10.21 6.24 15.39
CA LEU A 153 -9.80 7.49 16.03
C LEU A 153 -8.55 8.03 15.35
N GLU A 154 -8.68 9.20 14.75
CA GLU A 154 -7.61 9.87 14.01
C GLU A 154 -6.49 10.35 14.96
N PRO A 155 -5.25 9.83 14.86
CA PRO A 155 -4.14 10.27 15.72
C PRO A 155 -3.66 11.72 15.49
N GLY A 156 -3.95 12.27 14.31
CA GLY A 156 -3.58 13.59 13.84
C GLY A 156 -2.14 13.70 13.32
N VAL A 157 -1.65 14.94 13.30
CA VAL A 157 -0.28 15.32 12.93
C VAL A 157 0.29 16.29 13.97
N ILE A 158 1.58 16.60 13.85
CA ILE A 158 2.20 17.82 14.40
C ILE A 158 2.76 18.60 13.21
N ALA A 159 2.41 19.88 13.09
CA ALA A 159 3.00 20.76 12.10
C ALA A 159 3.89 21.81 12.77
N TYR A 160 5.01 22.12 12.11
CA TYR A 160 5.94 23.16 12.50
C TYR A 160 6.10 24.14 11.35
N GLY A 161 6.15 25.43 11.63
CA GLY A 161 6.63 26.43 10.69
C GLY A 161 8.13 26.28 10.45
N SER A 162 8.61 27.00 9.44
CA SER A 162 10.03 27.16 9.09
C SER A 162 10.93 27.52 10.28
N LYS A 163 10.41 28.30 11.23
CA LYS A 163 11.12 28.76 12.42
C LYS A 163 10.95 27.83 13.63
N GLY A 164 10.29 26.68 13.44
CA GLY A 164 10.05 25.68 14.48
C GLY A 164 8.88 26.00 15.43
N ASN A 165 8.11 27.06 15.17
CA ASN A 165 6.83 27.29 15.85
C ASN A 165 5.82 26.21 15.48
N ILE A 166 4.98 25.78 16.42
CA ILE A 166 3.89 24.86 16.11
C ILE A 166 2.83 25.60 15.30
N ILE A 167 2.29 24.92 14.29
CA ILE A 167 1.13 25.36 13.51
C ILE A 167 -0.05 24.47 13.89
N ASP A 168 -1.07 25.06 14.52
CA ASP A 168 -2.29 24.32 14.92
C ASP A 168 -3.32 24.22 13.79
N ASP A 169 -3.30 25.17 12.85
CA ASP A 169 -4.21 25.20 11.70
C ASP A 169 -3.67 24.31 10.58
N VAL A 170 -3.98 23.02 10.68
CA VAL A 170 -3.70 22.02 9.63
C VAL A 170 -4.96 21.75 8.86
N GLN A 171 -4.93 22.00 7.55
CA GLN A 171 -6.02 21.67 6.66
C GLN A 171 -6.09 20.15 6.46
N ILE A 172 -7.29 19.58 6.60
CA ILE A 172 -7.52 18.15 6.45
C ILE A 172 -8.53 17.92 5.33
N THR A 173 -8.14 17.13 4.33
CA THR A 173 -9.03 16.68 3.26
C THR A 173 -9.09 15.16 3.26
N ILE A 174 -10.30 14.60 3.22
CA ILE A 174 -10.51 13.16 3.12
C ILE A 174 -11.02 12.84 1.73
N THR A 175 -10.35 11.92 1.04
CA THR A 175 -10.74 11.39 -0.26
C THR A 175 -11.10 9.92 -0.11
N GLY A 176 -12.24 9.52 -0.67
CA GLY A 176 -12.74 8.15 -0.62
C GLY A 176 -14.25 8.14 -0.85
N LYS A 177 -14.93 7.08 -0.40
CA LYS A 177 -16.40 7.02 -0.46
C LYS A 177 -16.99 8.14 0.40
N ASP A 178 -17.83 8.98 -0.19
CA ASP A 178 -18.50 10.12 0.46
C ASP A 178 -17.58 11.15 1.16
N ASN A 179 -16.25 11.11 0.90
CA ASN A 179 -15.24 11.98 1.55
C ASN A 179 -15.28 11.95 3.09
N ILE A 180 -15.75 10.85 3.68
CA ILE A 180 -15.80 10.63 5.12
C ILE A 180 -15.33 9.19 5.36
N ILE A 181 -14.53 8.96 6.40
CA ILE A 181 -14.09 7.62 6.76
C ILE A 181 -15.28 6.86 7.33
N LYS A 182 -15.79 5.90 6.55
CA LYS A 182 -16.82 4.96 6.98
C LYS A 182 -16.24 3.56 7.05
N THR A 183 -16.36 2.94 8.20
CA THR A 183 -15.87 1.57 8.45
C THR A 183 -16.98 0.53 8.31
N ASP A 184 -18.18 0.93 7.88
CA ASP A 184 -19.34 0.05 7.62
C ASP A 184 -19.30 -0.62 6.25
N SER A 185 -18.26 -0.36 5.46
CA SER A 185 -18.04 -0.98 4.17
C SER A 185 -16.54 -1.06 3.88
N VAL A 186 -16.13 -2.17 3.25
CA VAL A 186 -14.76 -2.36 2.75
C VAL A 186 -14.43 -1.24 1.75
N GLY A 187 -13.22 -0.71 1.85
CA GLY A 187 -12.78 0.37 0.99
C GLY A 187 -11.49 1.05 1.43
N HIS A 188 -11.12 2.07 0.65
CA HIS A 188 -9.89 2.84 0.85
C HIS A 188 -10.21 4.31 1.05
N TYR A 189 -9.52 4.93 2.02
CA TYR A 189 -9.60 6.35 2.29
C TYR A 189 -8.21 6.94 2.34
N THR A 190 -8.05 8.16 1.83
CA THR A 190 -6.83 8.94 1.96
C THR A 190 -7.14 10.20 2.73
N ILE A 191 -6.40 10.44 3.80
CA ILE A 191 -6.44 11.68 4.57
C ILE A 191 -5.21 12.48 4.17
N ASN A 192 -5.42 13.62 3.53
CA ASN A 192 -4.38 14.58 3.23
C ASN A 192 -4.34 15.65 4.31
N TYR A 193 -3.17 15.85 4.89
CA TYR A 193 -2.85 16.95 5.78
C TYR A 193 -2.04 17.97 5.01
N MET A 194 -2.46 19.22 5.07
CA MET A 194 -1.80 20.31 4.36
C MET A 194 -1.61 21.51 5.28
N VAL A 195 -0.44 22.12 5.20
CA VAL A 195 -0.11 23.37 5.89
C VAL A 195 0.51 24.31 4.88
N GLU A 196 0.09 25.56 4.92
CA GLU A 196 0.64 26.66 4.15
C GLU A 196 1.23 27.71 5.11
N GLU A 197 2.50 28.06 4.93
CA GLU A 197 3.16 29.17 5.64
C GLU A 197 3.85 30.06 4.59
N ASP A 198 3.55 31.36 4.58
CA ASP A 198 4.14 32.34 3.65
C ASP A 198 4.05 31.95 2.15
N GLY A 199 2.94 31.30 1.75
CA GLY A 199 2.71 30.84 0.38
C GLY A 199 3.44 29.54 0.01
N LEU A 200 4.11 28.92 0.98
CA LEU A 200 4.79 27.63 0.84
C LEU A 200 3.96 26.52 1.48
N ILE A 201 3.74 25.45 0.71
CA ILE A 201 2.87 24.34 1.10
C ILE A 201 3.70 23.09 1.41
N SER A 202 3.33 22.41 2.49
CA SER A 202 3.74 21.04 2.78
C SER A 202 2.53 20.16 2.98
N SER A 203 2.62 18.91 2.51
CA SER A 203 1.55 17.94 2.65
C SER A 203 2.06 16.55 3.05
N ILE A 204 1.20 15.77 3.71
CA ILE A 204 1.45 14.37 4.05
C ILE A 204 0.12 13.61 4.03
N ASN A 205 0.16 12.35 3.60
CA ASN A 205 -1.03 11.51 3.52
C ASN A 205 -1.01 10.37 4.54
N ARG A 206 -2.19 10.02 5.04
CA ARG A 206 -2.47 8.71 5.66
C ARG A 206 -3.47 7.95 4.80
N THR A 207 -3.21 6.67 4.57
CA THR A 207 -4.13 5.76 3.89
C THR A 207 -4.77 4.85 4.92
N ILE A 208 -6.09 4.74 4.86
CA ILE A 208 -6.89 3.82 5.67
C ILE A 208 -7.46 2.75 4.72
N VAL A 209 -7.28 1.49 5.10
CA VAL A 209 -7.82 0.34 4.40
C VAL A 209 -8.78 -0.37 5.34
N VAL A 210 -10.08 -0.32 5.02
CA VAL A 210 -11.10 -1.11 5.70
C VAL A 210 -11.24 -2.42 4.95
N ARG A 211 -11.06 -3.55 5.64
CA ARG A 211 -11.15 -4.90 5.09
C ARG A 211 -12.02 -5.77 5.99
N ASP A 212 -12.51 -6.86 5.46
CA ASP A 212 -13.21 -7.88 6.23
C ASP A 212 -12.34 -9.13 6.31
N THR A 213 -11.88 -9.45 7.50
CA THR A 213 -11.08 -10.64 7.82
C THR A 213 -11.79 -11.55 8.83
N THR A 214 -13.02 -11.21 9.21
CA THR A 214 -13.78 -11.89 10.24
C THR A 214 -14.66 -12.97 9.62
N PRO A 215 -14.53 -14.24 9.99
CA PRO A 215 -15.45 -15.27 9.52
C PRO A 215 -16.88 -15.06 10.02
N PRO A 216 -17.89 -15.54 9.26
CA PRO A 216 -19.28 -15.51 9.71
C PRO A 216 -19.52 -16.20 11.06
N VAL A 217 -20.56 -15.77 11.76
CA VAL A 217 -21.15 -16.51 12.87
C VAL A 217 -22.10 -17.56 12.30
N LEU A 218 -21.74 -18.84 12.43
CA LEU A 218 -22.54 -19.99 11.99
C LEU A 218 -23.20 -20.68 13.19
N ILE A 219 -24.52 -20.81 13.15
CA ILE A 219 -25.33 -21.55 14.12
C ILE A 219 -25.81 -22.85 13.46
N VAL A 220 -25.45 -23.98 14.05
CA VAL A 220 -25.88 -25.32 13.64
C VAL A 220 -26.65 -25.97 14.79
N PRO A 221 -27.80 -26.62 14.53
CA PRO A 221 -28.53 -27.32 15.57
C PRO A 221 -27.72 -28.45 16.21
N ALA A 222 -28.14 -28.86 17.41
CA ALA A 222 -27.54 -29.98 18.11
C ALA A 222 -27.64 -31.29 17.30
N ASN A 223 -26.82 -32.26 17.71
CA ASN A 223 -26.89 -33.62 17.19
C ASN A 223 -28.30 -34.19 17.35
N VAL A 224 -28.72 -35.00 16.39
CA VAL A 224 -30.09 -35.52 16.33
C VAL A 224 -30.10 -37.01 16.02
N SER A 225 -31.13 -37.70 16.51
CA SER A 225 -31.42 -39.08 16.13
C SER A 225 -32.72 -39.14 15.35
N VAL A 226 -32.73 -39.90 14.25
CA VAL A 226 -33.87 -40.10 13.35
C VAL A 226 -34.09 -41.59 13.11
N SER A 227 -35.29 -41.99 12.73
CA SER A 227 -35.59 -43.39 12.35
C SER A 227 -35.16 -43.65 10.91
N ALA A 228 -34.75 -44.88 10.61
CA ALA A 228 -34.45 -45.37 9.26
C ALA A 228 -35.67 -45.30 8.33
N ASP A 229 -36.89 -45.23 8.87
CA ASP A 229 -38.12 -45.05 8.08
C ASP A 229 -38.21 -43.65 7.43
N ILE A 230 -37.40 -42.69 7.86
CA ILE A 230 -37.33 -41.34 7.29
C ILE A 230 -36.44 -41.36 6.04
N LEU A 231 -37.04 -41.03 4.89
CA LEU A 231 -36.37 -41.01 3.59
C LEU A 231 -35.82 -39.62 3.19
N GLU A 232 -36.22 -38.57 3.90
CA GLU A 232 -35.76 -37.19 3.69
C GLU A 232 -35.51 -36.49 5.02
N PHE A 233 -34.41 -35.74 5.11
CA PHE A 233 -34.09 -34.91 6.25
C PHE A 233 -33.51 -33.59 5.75
N ASP A 234 -34.14 -32.48 6.10
CA ASP A 234 -33.63 -31.17 5.75
C ASP A 234 -32.40 -30.85 6.58
N LEU A 235 -31.23 -30.89 5.95
CA LEU A 235 -29.96 -30.59 6.59
C LEU A 235 -29.84 -29.11 6.98
N LEU A 236 -30.56 -28.21 6.32
CA LEU A 236 -30.50 -26.77 6.55
C LEU A 236 -31.54 -26.30 7.57
N ASP A 237 -32.48 -27.15 7.98
CA ASP A 237 -33.46 -26.78 9.00
C ASP A 237 -32.76 -26.39 10.32
N GLY A 238 -33.08 -25.19 10.82
CA GLY A 238 -32.47 -24.58 11.99
C GLY A 238 -31.00 -24.14 11.83
N VAL A 239 -30.41 -24.23 10.62
CA VAL A 239 -29.07 -23.72 10.35
C VAL A 239 -29.16 -22.28 9.88
N SER A 240 -28.39 -21.39 10.51
CA SER A 240 -28.34 -19.97 10.13
C SER A 240 -26.93 -19.44 10.21
N ALA A 241 -26.60 -18.45 9.39
CA ALA A 241 -25.35 -17.72 9.49
C ALA A 241 -25.57 -16.21 9.32
N SER A 242 -24.73 -15.42 9.97
CA SER A 242 -24.72 -13.96 9.87
C SER A 242 -23.29 -13.45 9.93
N ASP A 243 -23.04 -12.30 9.34
CA ASP A 243 -21.71 -11.71 9.20
C ASP A 243 -21.71 -10.21 9.54
N ASN A 244 -20.56 -9.67 9.95
CA ASN A 244 -20.41 -8.25 10.29
C ASN A 244 -20.61 -7.32 9.09
N SER A 245 -20.44 -7.81 7.85
CA SER A 245 -20.75 -7.06 6.64
C SER A 245 -22.24 -6.79 6.42
N GLY A 246 -23.11 -7.52 7.12
CA GLY A 246 -24.56 -7.48 6.91
C GLY A 246 -25.01 -8.01 5.55
N GLN A 247 -24.10 -8.61 4.78
CA GLN A 247 -24.40 -9.24 3.49
C GLN A 247 -24.79 -10.71 3.67
N ASP A 248 -25.36 -11.30 2.62
CA ASP A 248 -25.78 -12.70 2.63
C ASP A 248 -24.58 -13.64 2.77
N VAL A 249 -24.69 -14.62 3.67
CA VAL A 249 -23.67 -15.64 3.91
C VAL A 249 -24.04 -16.93 3.20
N LYS A 250 -23.10 -17.50 2.43
CA LYS A 250 -23.30 -18.77 1.74
C LYS A 250 -23.05 -19.93 2.68
N ILE A 251 -24.04 -20.81 2.85
CA ILE A 251 -23.91 -22.06 3.63
C ILE A 251 -23.82 -23.24 2.67
N THR A 252 -22.82 -24.10 2.87
CA THR A 252 -22.66 -25.37 2.16
C THR A 252 -22.59 -26.53 3.12
N THR A 253 -23.02 -27.71 2.67
CA THR A 253 -23.00 -28.93 3.47
C THR A 253 -22.17 -30.02 2.77
N LYS A 254 -21.39 -30.74 3.56
CA LYS A 254 -20.68 -31.95 3.14
C LYS A 254 -21.08 -33.09 4.08
N SER A 255 -21.67 -34.13 3.53
CA SER A 255 -22.22 -35.25 4.29
C SER A 255 -22.04 -36.57 3.54
N ASN A 256 -21.89 -37.66 4.30
CA ASN A 256 -22.03 -39.04 3.81
C ASN A 256 -23.34 -39.69 4.30
N LEU A 257 -24.30 -38.89 4.78
CA LEU A 257 -25.61 -39.36 5.25
C LEU A 257 -26.30 -40.18 4.17
N SER A 258 -26.75 -41.37 4.55
CA SER A 258 -27.54 -42.27 3.70
C SER A 258 -28.81 -42.64 4.43
N PHE A 259 -29.95 -42.21 3.90
CA PHE A 259 -31.27 -42.50 4.46
C PHE A 259 -31.59 -43.99 4.36
N GLY A 260 -32.39 -44.50 5.30
CA GLY A 260 -32.76 -45.91 5.36
C GLY A 260 -31.66 -46.86 5.84
N ILE A 261 -30.47 -46.36 6.16
CA ILE A 261 -29.36 -47.17 6.67
C ILE A 261 -29.05 -46.72 8.09
N PRO A 262 -29.27 -47.58 9.11
CA PRO A 262 -28.85 -47.30 10.48
C PRO A 262 -27.35 -47.02 10.55
N GLY A 263 -26.97 -45.96 11.26
CA GLY A 263 -25.58 -45.51 11.30
C GLY A 263 -25.38 -44.14 11.93
N ILE A 264 -24.12 -43.79 12.16
CA ILE A 264 -23.72 -42.48 12.66
C ILE A 264 -23.08 -41.71 11.51
N TYR A 265 -23.68 -40.60 11.14
CA TYR A 265 -23.27 -39.76 10.03
C TYR A 265 -22.78 -38.41 10.53
N THR A 266 -21.72 -37.90 9.91
CA THR A 266 -21.18 -36.58 10.22
C THR A 266 -21.47 -35.64 9.08
N VAL A 267 -22.20 -34.56 9.38
CA VAL A 267 -22.46 -33.46 8.46
C VAL A 267 -21.55 -32.31 8.81
N THR A 268 -20.77 -31.82 7.84
CA THR A 268 -19.97 -30.61 7.99
C THR A 268 -20.70 -29.47 7.29
N TYR A 269 -20.99 -28.42 8.04
CA TYR A 269 -21.55 -27.16 7.56
C TYR A 269 -20.43 -26.16 7.43
N THR A 270 -20.36 -25.45 6.30
CA THR A 270 -19.39 -24.39 6.06
C THR A 270 -20.14 -23.12 5.67
N ALA A 271 -19.97 -22.07 6.46
CA ALA A 271 -20.43 -20.73 6.12
C ALA A 271 -19.27 -19.92 5.55
N THR A 272 -19.52 -19.22 4.45
CA THR A 272 -18.54 -18.36 3.76
C THR A 272 -19.22 -17.03 3.44
N ASP A 273 -18.61 -15.93 3.86
CA ASP A 273 -19.07 -14.57 3.52
C ASP A 273 -18.73 -14.22 2.06
N ILE A 274 -18.94 -12.94 1.69
CA ILE A 274 -18.62 -12.42 0.36
C ILE A 274 -17.13 -12.08 0.17
N TYR A 275 -16.35 -12.03 1.25
CA TYR A 275 -14.91 -11.73 1.28
C TYR A 275 -14.06 -13.00 1.47
N GLU A 276 -14.68 -14.17 1.32
CA GLU A 276 -14.10 -15.51 1.43
C GLU A 276 -13.66 -15.95 2.84
N ASN A 277 -14.00 -15.19 3.89
CA ASN A 277 -13.80 -15.68 5.26
C ASN A 277 -14.80 -16.80 5.55
N SER A 278 -14.35 -17.84 6.26
CA SER A 278 -15.17 -19.03 6.47
C SER A 278 -14.99 -19.71 7.81
N VAL A 279 -16.08 -20.33 8.27
CA VAL A 279 -16.13 -21.15 9.47
C VAL A 279 -16.82 -22.48 9.16
N SER A 280 -16.41 -23.55 9.84
CA SER A 280 -17.05 -24.86 9.68
C SER A 280 -17.41 -25.51 11.01
N ILE A 281 -18.61 -26.08 11.08
CA ILE A 281 -19.14 -26.80 12.25
C ILE A 281 -19.60 -28.19 11.83
N LYS A 282 -19.37 -29.19 12.69
CA LYS A 282 -19.83 -30.57 12.49
C LYS A 282 -21.05 -30.87 13.33
N ARG A 283 -22.04 -31.54 12.74
CA ARG A 283 -23.22 -32.11 13.39
C ARG A 283 -23.24 -33.62 13.20
N ILE A 284 -23.61 -34.35 14.23
CA ILE A 284 -23.81 -35.80 14.18
C ILE A 284 -25.30 -36.08 14.00
N ILE A 285 -25.61 -36.92 13.02
CA ILE A 285 -26.94 -37.47 12.77
C ILE A 285 -26.87 -38.97 12.96
N THR A 286 -27.63 -39.49 13.92
CA THR A 286 -27.75 -40.92 14.17
C THR A 286 -29.04 -41.43 13.53
N VAL A 287 -28.92 -42.38 12.61
CA VAL A 287 -30.07 -43.11 12.06
C VAL A 287 -30.21 -44.40 12.86
N ASN A 288 -31.34 -44.56 13.53
CA ASN A 288 -31.69 -45.76 14.29
C ASN A 288 -32.61 -46.66 13.45
N GLU A 289 -32.66 -47.95 13.81
CA GLU A 289 -33.65 -48.89 13.26
C GLU A 289 -35.09 -48.40 13.44
#